data_AF-A0A6B3NCA9-F1
#
_entry.id   AF-A0A6B3NCA9-F1
#
_cell.length_a   1.000
_cell.length_b   1.000
_cell.length_c   1.000
_cell.angle_alpha   90.00
_cell.angle_beta   90.00
_cell.angle_gamma   90.00
#
_symmetry.space_group_name_H-M   'P 1'
#
loop_
_entity.id
_entity.type
_entity.pdbx_description
1 polymer ?
#
loop_
_entity_poly.entity_id
_entity_poly.type
_entity_poly.pdbx_seq_one_letter_code
_entity_poly.pdbx_strand_id
1 'polypeptide(L)' 'MNTITIAWIALPLFVGFSIYLLPKLDRYLALAIAIASAGYASQLFLEQSPLKLQLLDNFGVILVADHLSGFFILT' A
#
# COMPACT_ATOMS: atom_id res chain seq x y z
N MET A 1 -5.95 -10.97 -1.14
CA MET A 1 -4.91 -10.04 -0.68
C MET A 1 -3.99 -9.59 -1.80
N ASN A 2 -3.50 -10.49 -2.67
CA ASN A 2 -2.51 -10.12 -3.70
C ASN A 2 -2.84 -8.89 -4.55
N THR A 3 -4.00 -8.86 -5.21
CA THR A 3 -4.41 -7.72 -6.05
C THR A 3 -4.58 -6.44 -5.25
N ILE A 4 -5.09 -6.54 -4.01
CA ILE A 4 -5.28 -5.39 -3.11
C ILE A 4 -3.93 -4.83 -2.68
N THR A 5 -2.96 -5.70 -2.37
CA THR A 5 -1.59 -5.29 -2.03
C THR A 5 -0.90 -4.58 -3.19
N ILE A 6 -1.02 -5.11 -4.41
CA ILE A 6 -0.47 -4.45 -5.61
C ILE A 6 -1.14 -3.10 -5.84
N ALA A 7 -2.47 -3.04 -5.74
CA ALA A 7 -3.21 -1.79 -5.87
C ALA A 7 -2.81 -0.77 -4.79
N TRP A 8 -2.64 -1.20 -3.53
CA TRP A 8 -2.17 -0.36 -2.43
C TRP A 8 -0.77 0.20 -2.68
N ILE A 9 0.17 -0.58 -3.23
CA ILE A 9 1.51 -0.09 -3.59
C ILE A 9 1.44 0.94 -4.73
N ALA A 10 0.60 0.70 -5.73
CA ALA A 10 0.46 1.60 -6.88
C ALA A 10 -0.30 2.89 -6.55
N LEU A 11 -1.18 2.87 -5.53
CA LEU A 11 -2.08 3.96 -5.20
C LEU A 11 -1.34 5.24 -4.77
N PRO A 12 -0.37 5.24 -3.84
CA PRO A 12 0.41 6.43 -3.49
C PRO A 12 1.14 7.03 -4.69
N LEU A 13 1.67 6.19 -5.59
CA LEU A 13 2.33 6.65 -6.81
C LEU A 13 1.34 7.39 -7.72
N PHE A 14 0.20 6.76 -8.01
CA PHE A 14 -0.86 7.36 -8.83
C PHE A 14 -1.39 8.67 -8.23
N VAL A 15 -1.62 8.69 -6.92
CA VAL A 15 -2.12 9.87 -6.24
C VAL A 15 -1.06 10.97 -6.17
N GLY A 16 0.23 10.63 -6.00
CA GLY A 16 1.32 11.60 -6.09
C GLY A 16 1.32 12.35 -7.43
N PHE A 17 1.14 11.64 -8.54
CA PHE A 17 0.96 12.26 -9.86
C PHE A 17 -0.34 13.08 -9.96
N SER A 18 -1.43 12.60 -9.35
CA SER A 18 -2.70 13.32 -9.33
C SER A 18 -2.62 14.63 -8.56
N ILE A 19 -1.90 14.66 -7.44
CA ILE A 19 -1.64 15.87 -6.64
C ILE A 19 -0.83 16.88 -7.46
N TYR A 20 0.17 16.42 -8.22
CA TYR A 20 0.93 17.28 -9.13
C TYR A 20 0.04 17.96 -10.19
N LEU A 21 -0.92 17.22 -10.76
CA LEU A 21 -1.86 17.76 -11.76
C LEU A 21 -2.96 18.64 -11.16
N LEU A 22 -3.42 18.30 -9.95
CA LEU A 22 -4.55 18.94 -9.27
C LEU A 22 -4.13 19.41 -7.87
N PRO A 23 -3.23 20.41 -7.76
CA PRO A 23 -2.63 20.80 -6.48
C PRO A 23 -3.64 21.35 -5.47
N LYS A 24 -4.82 21.79 -5.91
CA LYS A 24 -5.90 22.25 -5.00
C LYS A 24 -6.55 21.12 -4.19
N LEU A 25 -6.36 19.86 -4.60
CA LEU A 25 -6.91 18.68 -3.94
C LEU A 25 -5.86 17.93 -3.11
N ASP A 26 -4.65 18.47 -3.01
CA ASP A 26 -3.49 17.85 -2.35
C ASP A 26 -3.80 17.29 -0.96
N ARG A 27 -4.42 18.10 -0.11
CA ARG A 27 -4.71 17.75 1.28
C ARG A 27 -5.71 16.62 1.38
N TYR A 28 -6.76 16.64 0.56
CA TYR A 28 -7.80 15.61 0.59
C TYR A 28 -7.28 14.28 0.02
N LEU A 29 -6.50 14.35 -1.06
CA LEU A 29 -5.87 13.17 -1.67
C LEU A 29 -4.84 12.54 -0.73
N ALA A 30 -3.97 13.34 -0.10
CA ALA A 30 -2.99 12.86 0.87
C ALA A 30 -3.67 12.19 2.07
N LEU A 31 -4.74 12.80 2.61
CA LEU A 31 -5.51 12.22 3.71
C LEU A 31 -6.19 10.90 3.30
N ALA A 32 -6.75 10.83 2.09
CA ALA A 32 -7.38 9.61 1.58
C ALA A 32 -6.37 8.45 1.47
N ILE A 33 -5.14 8.71 1.00
CA ILE A 33 -4.07 7.71 0.98
C ILE A 33 -3.73 7.27 2.40
N ALA A 34 -3.58 8.20 3.35
CA ALA A 34 -3.23 7.86 4.73
C ALA A 34 -4.30 6.93 5.35
N ILE A 35 -5.58 7.24 5.15
CA ILE A 35 -6.69 6.39 5.62
C ILE A 35 -6.68 5.03 4.91
N ALA A 36 -6.44 5.00 3.60
CA ALA A 36 -6.35 3.74 2.84
C ALA A 36 -5.19 2.86 3.32
N SER A 37 -4.02 3.46 3.61
CA SER A 37 -2.87 2.76 4.18
C SER A 37 -3.14 2.23 5.58
N ALA A 38 -3.80 3.02 6.43
CA ALA A 38 -4.21 2.55 7.76
C ALA A 38 -5.20 1.38 7.68
N GLY A 39 -6.15 1.43 6.73
CA GLY A 39 -7.07 0.33 6.45
C GLY A 39 -6.35 -0.94 5.98
N TYR A 40 -5.41 -0.82 5.05
CA TYR A 40 -4.62 -1.95 4.57
C TYR A 40 -3.75 -2.56 5.68
N ALA A 41 -3.08 -1.74 6.49
CA ALA A 41 -2.32 -2.23 7.63
C ALA A 41 -3.20 -2.95 8.65
N SER A 42 -4.39 -2.40 8.95
CA SER A 42 -5.37 -3.05 9.84
C SER A 42 -5.77 -4.43 9.32
N GLN A 43 -5.98 -4.55 8.01
CA GLN A 43 -6.26 -5.83 7.37
C GLN A 43 -5.07 -6.80 7.48
N LEU A 44 -3.83 -6.30 7.36
CA LEU A 44 -2.63 -7.12 7.47
C LEU A 44 -2.44 -7.70 8.87
N PHE A 45 -2.86 -7.00 9.92
CA PHE A 45 -2.87 -7.52 11.29
C PHE A 45 -3.91 -8.63 11.52
N LEU A 46 -5.00 -8.65 10.74
CA LEU A 46 -6.03 -9.68 10.82
C LEU A 46 -5.64 -10.95 10.05
N GLU A 47 -4.66 -10.87 9.14
CA GLU A 47 -4.15 -12.03 8.43
C GLU A 47 -3.31 -12.92 9.35
N GLN A 48 -3.56 -14.24 9.29
CA GLN A 48 -2.90 -15.22 10.17
C GLN A 48 -1.53 -15.66 9.65
N SER A 49 -1.26 -15.45 8.36
CA SER A 49 -0.03 -15.85 7.69
C SER A 49 0.59 -14.67 6.92
N PRO A 50 1.93 -14.57 6.84
CA PRO A 50 2.59 -13.61 5.97
C PRO A 50 2.13 -13.77 4.51
N LEU A 51 1.80 -12.65 3.87
CA LEU A 51 1.52 -12.60 2.45
C LEU A 51 2.84 -12.52 1.69
N LYS A 52 3.14 -13.54 0.88
CA LYS A 52 4.31 -13.55 0.00
C LYS A 52 3.84 -13.39 -1.44
N LEU A 53 4.31 -12.35 -2.10
CA LEU A 53 3.88 -11.97 -3.43
C LEU A 53 5.08 -11.83 -4.34
N GLN A 54 5.18 -12.73 -5.31
CA GLN A 54 6.22 -12.67 -6.33
C GLN A 54 5.83 -11.62 -7.36
N LEU A 55 6.61 -10.54 -7.46
CA LEU A 55 6.34 -9.41 -8.35
C LEU A 55 6.97 -9.59 -9.74
N LEU A 56 8.04 -10.39 -9.83
CA LEU A 56 8.75 -10.66 -11.08
C LEU A 56 9.13 -12.15 -11.17
N ASP A 57 8.89 -12.76 -12.34
CA ASP A 57 9.01 -14.20 -12.53
C ASP A 57 10.46 -14.71 -12.40
N ASN A 58 11.42 -14.09 -13.10
CA ASN A 58 12.76 -14.66 -13.28
C ASN A 58 13.90 -13.92 -12.53
N PHE A 59 13.62 -12.76 -11.93
CA PHE A 59 14.62 -11.91 -11.23
C PHE A 59 14.19 -11.49 -9.81
N GLY A 60 13.42 -12.32 -9.11
CA GLY A 60 13.56 -12.47 -7.65
C GLY A 60 13.01 -11.37 -6.74
N VAL A 61 12.13 -10.48 -7.22
CA VAL A 61 11.48 -9.51 -6.32
C VAL A 61 10.27 -10.18 -5.66
N ILE A 62 10.42 -10.48 -4.37
CA ILE A 62 9.34 -10.98 -3.52
C ILE A 62 8.97 -9.89 -2.52
N LEU A 63 7.72 -9.46 -2.56
CA LEU A 63 7.13 -8.65 -1.52
C LEU A 63 6.64 -9.58 -0.41
N VAL A 64 7.10 -9.33 0.82
CA VAL A 64 6.56 -9.98 2.02
C VAL A 64 5.80 -8.91 2.78
N ALA A 65 4.52 -9.15 3.03
CA ALA A 65 3.69 -8.33 3.89
C ALA A 65 3.23 -9.17 5.09
N ASP A 66 3.67 -8.77 6.28
CA ASP A 66 3.38 -9.41 7.56
C ASP A 66 3.00 -8.35 8.62
N HIS A 67 2.77 -8.76 9.87
CA HIS A 67 2.39 -7.85 10.95
C HIS A 67 3.43 -6.75 11.20
N LEU A 68 4.72 -7.06 11.03
CA LEU A 68 5.81 -6.10 11.19
C LEU A 68 5.76 -5.04 10.07
N SER A 69 5.51 -5.49 8.83
CA SER A 69 5.25 -4.60 7.70
C SER A 69 4.03 -3.72 7.98
N GLY A 70 2.96 -4.28 8.54
CA GLY A 70 1.75 -3.55 8.93
C GLY A 70 2.02 -2.46 9.97
N PHE A 71 2.90 -2.73 10.94
CA PHE A 71 3.35 -1.72 11.90
C PHE A 71 4.04 -0.56 11.18
N PHE A 72 4.99 -0.83 10.28
CA PHE A 72 5.68 0.22 9.51
C PHE A 72 4.78 1.01 8.57
N ILE A 73 3.65 0.46 8.12
CA ILE A 73 2.68 1.21 7.31
C ILE A 73 1.92 2.24 8.16
N LEU A 74 1.78 2.00 9.47
CA LEU A 74 1.06 2.89 10.39
C LEU A 74 1.94 3.97 11.02
N THR A 75 3.27 3.80 11.06
CA THR A 75 4.22 4.74 11.67
C THR A 75 4.79 5.70 10.65
#